data_AF-A0A1D2WV08-F1
#
_entry.id   AF-A0A1D2WV08-F1
#
_cell.length_a   1.000
_cell.length_b   1.000
_cell.length_c   1.000
_cell.angle_alpha   90.00
_cell.angle_beta   90.00
_cell.angle_gamma   90.00
#
_symmetry.space_group_name_H-M   'P 1'
#
loop_
_entity.id
_entity.type
_entity.pdbx_description
1 polymer ?
#
loop_
_entity_poly.entity_id
_entity_poly.type
_entity_poly.pdbx_seq_one_letter_code
_entity_poly.pdbx_strand_id
1 'polypeptide(L)'
;MAGITDAEFLNKVIPFGFDTATLGGYSLDAKTIEASEKIIKRGRNEFHFPQDEIVNHIEKEVNLIKKQHPNVKVSANVRSTTPRPIIEVSNIDNLDIVEINCHCRQDEILAIGCGQNMLKRDDLAEYIGDVVDNASCEVSVKIRANVDGIDTLKIAKLIENTGADYLHIDAMKVGIFDADYDLLAKICSNTNIKVIGNNSIDSEQKIEKMLKTGVFGFSIARAVISGKLNFNISDF
;
A
#
# COMPACT_ATOMS: atom_id res chain seq x y z
N MET A 1 -2.88 4.79 5.62
CA MET A 1 -3.05 4.45 7.05
C MET A 1 -4.54 4.28 7.25
N ALA A 2 -4.97 3.09 7.62
CA ALA A 2 -6.38 2.74 7.62
C ALA A 2 -7.19 3.64 8.58
N GLY A 3 -8.34 4.13 8.11
CA GLY A 3 -9.18 5.09 8.83
C GLY A 3 -8.61 6.52 8.94
N ILE A 4 -7.58 6.87 8.15
CA ILE A 4 -6.94 8.20 8.17
C ILE A 4 -6.69 8.73 6.75
N THR A 5 -6.18 7.91 5.82
CA THR A 5 -5.75 8.37 4.49
C THR A 5 -6.92 8.47 3.52
N ASP A 6 -7.81 9.43 3.77
CA ASP A 6 -8.84 9.91 2.86
C ASP A 6 -8.37 11.16 2.09
N ALA A 7 -9.20 11.69 1.19
CA ALA A 7 -8.89 12.89 0.42
C ALA A 7 -8.71 14.13 1.31
N GLU A 8 -9.46 14.25 2.42
CA GLU A 8 -9.32 15.39 3.32
C GLU A 8 -7.91 15.44 3.93
N PHE A 9 -7.41 14.29 4.40
CA PHE A 9 -6.05 14.14 4.89
C PHE A 9 -5.02 14.34 3.77
N LEU A 10 -5.20 13.66 2.64
CA LEU A 10 -4.21 13.67 1.55
C LEU A 10 -4.04 15.07 0.95
N ASN A 11 -5.11 15.84 0.76
CA ASN A 11 -5.02 17.22 0.27
C ASN A 11 -4.23 18.17 1.21
N LYS A 12 -4.11 17.83 2.50
CA LYS A 12 -3.27 18.60 3.44
C LYS A 12 -1.78 18.28 3.27
N VAL A 13 -1.45 17.05 2.88
CA VAL A 13 -0.05 16.57 2.86
C VAL A 13 0.58 16.60 1.47
N ILE A 14 -0.21 16.41 0.41
CA ILE A 14 0.26 16.49 -0.99
C ILE A 14 1.08 17.77 -1.27
N PRO A 15 0.67 18.97 -0.80
CA PRO A 15 1.43 20.21 -1.03
C PRO A 15 2.87 20.23 -0.47
N PHE A 16 3.28 19.25 0.36
CA PHE A 16 4.67 19.12 0.80
C PHE A 16 5.61 18.55 -0.27
N GLY A 17 5.10 18.15 -1.45
CA GLY A 17 5.90 17.70 -2.59
C GLY A 17 5.76 16.22 -2.93
N PHE A 18 4.63 15.58 -2.62
CA PHE A 18 4.41 14.17 -2.96
C PHE A 18 3.90 14.00 -4.40
N ASP A 19 4.57 13.18 -5.20
CA ASP A 19 4.14 12.84 -6.57
C ASP A 19 3.00 11.82 -6.61
N THR A 20 2.85 11.03 -5.55
CA THR A 20 1.82 9.98 -5.42
C THR A 20 1.17 10.03 -4.05
N ALA A 21 -0.15 9.94 -4.01
CA ALA A 21 -0.95 9.89 -2.80
C ALA A 21 -1.74 8.58 -2.72
N THR A 22 -1.56 7.81 -1.65
CA THR A 22 -2.23 6.52 -1.47
C THR A 22 -3.41 6.64 -0.51
N LEU A 23 -4.61 6.48 -1.04
CA LEU A 23 -5.85 6.30 -0.30
C LEU A 23 -5.87 4.96 0.44
N GLY A 24 -6.61 4.92 1.55
CA GLY A 24 -7.23 3.67 1.98
C GLY A 24 -6.53 2.85 3.04
N GLY A 25 -6.42 1.56 2.74
CA GLY A 25 -6.71 0.47 3.68
C GLY A 25 -8.18 0.01 3.60
N TYR A 26 -8.83 0.15 2.45
CA TYR A 26 -10.26 -0.18 2.25
C TYR A 26 -10.49 -1.68 2.13
N SER A 27 -11.66 -2.14 2.56
CA SER A 27 -12.10 -3.53 2.49
C SER A 27 -13.20 -3.66 1.44
N LEU A 28 -13.04 -4.59 0.49
CA LEU A 28 -13.85 -4.63 -0.73
C LEU A 28 -14.85 -5.79 -0.79
N ASP A 29 -14.76 -6.76 0.12
CA ASP A 29 -15.68 -7.90 0.15
C ASP A 29 -16.22 -8.15 1.55
N ALA A 30 -17.30 -8.93 1.63
CA ALA A 30 -17.99 -9.24 2.87
C ALA A 30 -17.04 -9.67 4.02
N LYS A 31 -16.03 -10.51 3.73
CA LYS A 31 -15.10 -11.01 4.74
C LYS A 31 -14.20 -9.90 5.28
N THR A 32 -13.62 -9.08 4.39
CA THR A 32 -12.76 -7.96 4.77
C THR A 32 -13.55 -6.84 5.45
N ILE A 33 -14.79 -6.59 5.05
CA ILE A 33 -15.70 -5.62 5.66
C ILE A 33 -16.09 -6.07 7.08
N GLU A 34 -16.45 -7.33 7.28
CA GLU A 34 -16.74 -7.89 8.61
C GLU A 34 -15.51 -7.82 9.52
N ALA A 35 -14.32 -8.14 9.00
CA ALA A 35 -13.07 -7.99 9.73
C ALA A 35 -12.81 -6.54 10.15
N SER A 36 -13.13 -5.57 9.28
CA SER A 36 -13.02 -4.14 9.56
C SER A 36 -14.00 -3.69 10.65
N GLU A 37 -15.22 -4.22 10.64
CA GLU A 37 -16.20 -3.97 11.70
C GLU A 37 -15.70 -4.46 13.07
N LYS A 38 -15.07 -5.64 13.12
CA LYS A 38 -14.47 -6.19 14.34
C LYS A 38 -13.29 -5.33 14.84
N ILE A 39 -12.46 -4.81 13.93
CA ILE A 39 -11.38 -3.86 14.25
C ILE A 39 -11.94 -2.59 14.90
N ILE A 40 -13.04 -2.05 14.37
CA ILE A 40 -13.73 -0.88 14.94
C ILE A 40 -14.28 -1.20 16.32
N LYS A 41 -14.93 -2.34 16.51
CA LYS A 41 -15.44 -2.80 17.81
C LYS A 41 -14.32 -2.96 18.85
N ARG A 42 -13.09 -3.30 18.43
CA ARG A 42 -11.89 -3.35 19.27
C ARG A 42 -11.32 -1.95 19.61
N GLY A 43 -11.86 -0.88 19.03
CA GLY A 43 -11.49 0.50 19.33
C GLY A 43 -10.38 1.08 18.43
N ARG A 44 -10.13 0.48 17.26
CA ARG A 44 -9.20 1.04 16.27
C ARG A 44 -9.96 1.73 15.14
N ASN A 45 -9.41 2.84 14.65
CA ASN A 45 -9.92 3.49 13.45
C ASN A 45 -9.72 2.58 12.23
N GLU A 46 -10.74 2.50 11.39
CA GLU A 46 -10.76 1.73 10.16
C GLU A 46 -11.78 2.39 9.20
N PHE A 47 -11.58 2.23 7.90
CA PHE A 47 -12.61 2.60 6.93
C PHE A 47 -13.64 1.48 6.84
N HIS A 48 -14.93 1.82 6.92
CA HIS A 48 -16.02 0.85 6.85
C HIS A 48 -17.16 1.41 6.01
N PHE A 49 -17.44 0.71 4.92
CA PHE A 49 -18.49 1.06 3.96
C PHE A 49 -19.21 -0.22 3.53
N PRO A 50 -20.51 -0.15 3.21
CA PRO A 50 -21.20 -1.23 2.52
C PRO A 50 -20.48 -1.64 1.24
N GLN A 51 -20.56 -2.93 0.90
CA GLN A 51 -19.85 -3.49 -0.25
C GLN A 51 -20.28 -2.86 -1.58
N ASP A 52 -21.55 -2.49 -1.70
CA ASP A 52 -22.14 -1.82 -2.86
C ASP A 52 -21.86 -0.31 -2.93
N GLU A 53 -21.31 0.28 -1.86
CA GLU A 53 -20.97 1.70 -1.79
C GLU A 53 -19.47 1.98 -1.92
N ILE A 54 -18.61 1.00 -1.62
CA ILE A 54 -17.16 1.23 -1.47
C ILE A 54 -16.49 1.72 -2.76
N VAL A 55 -16.88 1.20 -3.93
CA VAL A 55 -16.29 1.61 -5.22
C VAL A 55 -16.63 3.08 -5.50
N ASN A 56 -17.91 3.46 -5.35
CA ASN A 56 -18.38 4.84 -5.49
C ASN A 56 -17.71 5.78 -4.47
N HIS A 57 -17.46 5.30 -3.25
CA HIS A 57 -16.72 6.07 -2.25
C HIS A 57 -15.28 6.33 -2.69
N ILE A 58 -14.54 5.30 -3.11
CA ILE A 58 -13.16 5.45 -3.58
C ILE A 58 -13.10 6.41 -4.78
N GLU A 59 -14.02 6.30 -5.73
CA GLU A 59 -14.11 7.20 -6.89
C GLU A 59 -14.30 8.66 -6.45
N LYS A 60 -15.19 8.92 -5.48
CA LYS A 60 -15.38 10.25 -4.92
C LYS A 60 -14.08 10.79 -4.30
N GLU A 61 -13.37 9.99 -3.52
CA GLU A 61 -12.10 10.38 -2.89
C GLU A 61 -11.02 10.69 -3.93
N VAL A 62 -10.90 9.84 -4.97
CA VAL A 62 -9.99 10.06 -6.12
C VAL A 62 -10.28 11.41 -6.78
N ASN A 63 -11.55 11.67 -7.10
CA ASN A 63 -11.96 12.91 -7.76
C ASN A 63 -11.73 14.15 -6.90
N LEU A 64 -11.89 14.05 -5.58
CA LEU A 64 -11.60 15.16 -4.66
C LEU A 64 -10.11 15.52 -4.64
N ILE A 65 -9.22 14.54 -4.75
CA ILE A 65 -7.76 14.77 -4.86
C ILE A 65 -7.42 15.35 -6.22
N LYS A 66 -7.85 14.70 -7.31
CA LYS A 66 -7.53 15.10 -8.69
C LYS A 66 -8.02 16.52 -9.03
N LYS A 67 -9.14 16.94 -8.45
CA LYS A 67 -9.65 18.31 -8.59
C LYS A 67 -8.67 19.38 -8.08
N GLN A 68 -7.93 19.09 -7.01
CA GLN A 68 -6.98 20.02 -6.39
C GLN A 68 -5.55 19.79 -6.88
N HIS A 69 -5.21 18.55 -7.19
CA HIS A 69 -3.86 18.09 -7.53
C HIS A 69 -3.89 17.23 -8.81
N PRO A 70 -4.19 17.82 -9.99
CA PRO A 70 -4.40 17.06 -11.22
C PRO A 70 -3.18 16.26 -11.68
N ASN A 71 -1.98 16.69 -11.32
CA ASN A 71 -0.72 16.06 -11.73
C ASN A 71 -0.22 14.98 -10.75
N VAL A 72 -0.87 14.82 -9.59
CA VAL A 72 -0.47 13.83 -8.59
C VAL A 72 -1.10 12.49 -8.93
N LYS A 73 -0.31 11.42 -8.90
CA LYS A 73 -0.84 10.06 -9.03
C LYS A 73 -1.64 9.69 -7.80
N VAL A 74 -2.81 9.08 -7.99
CA VAL A 74 -3.66 8.59 -6.91
C VAL A 74 -3.62 7.07 -6.92
N SER A 75 -3.27 6.51 -5.77
CA SER A 75 -3.22 5.08 -5.52
C SER A 75 -4.30 4.68 -4.52
N ALA A 76 -4.95 3.53 -4.68
CA ALA A 76 -5.90 3.00 -3.70
C ALA A 76 -5.38 1.69 -3.09
N ASN A 77 -5.01 1.71 -1.80
CA ASN A 77 -4.64 0.50 -1.07
C ASN A 77 -5.90 -0.24 -0.60
N VAL A 78 -6.08 -1.46 -1.09
CA VAL A 78 -7.31 -2.24 -0.91
C VAL A 78 -7.05 -3.66 -0.40
N ARG A 79 -8.05 -4.22 0.29
CA ARG A 79 -8.05 -5.56 0.87
C ARG A 79 -9.23 -6.33 0.28
N SER A 80 -8.95 -7.50 -0.27
CA SER A 80 -9.96 -8.49 -0.67
C SER A 80 -9.38 -9.89 -0.52
N THR A 81 -10.27 -10.86 -0.34
CA THR A 81 -10.03 -12.30 -0.34
C THR A 81 -10.01 -12.90 -1.74
N THR A 82 -10.49 -12.17 -2.75
CA THR A 82 -10.55 -12.59 -4.16
C THR A 82 -10.08 -11.47 -5.09
N PRO A 83 -9.56 -11.74 -6.30
CA PRO A 83 -9.10 -10.71 -7.23
C PRO A 83 -10.21 -9.76 -7.73
N ARG A 84 -11.41 -10.29 -7.99
CA ARG A 84 -12.50 -9.56 -8.68
C ARG A 84 -12.83 -8.16 -8.12
N PRO A 85 -13.01 -7.95 -6.80
CA PRO A 85 -13.29 -6.62 -6.28
C PRO A 85 -12.14 -5.62 -6.49
N ILE A 86 -10.89 -6.10 -6.52
CA ILE A 86 -9.72 -5.26 -6.79
C ILE A 86 -9.72 -4.82 -8.26
N ILE A 87 -10.03 -5.75 -9.17
CA ILE A 87 -10.20 -5.47 -10.60
C ILE A 87 -11.31 -4.43 -10.81
N GLU A 88 -12.45 -4.56 -10.12
CA GLU A 88 -13.54 -3.58 -10.19
C GLU A 88 -13.08 -2.17 -9.80
N VAL A 89 -12.36 -2.03 -8.67
CA VAL A 89 -11.78 -0.75 -8.24
C VAL A 89 -10.80 -0.18 -9.26
N SER A 90 -10.03 -1.02 -9.96
CA SER A 90 -9.08 -0.56 -10.98
C SER A 90 -9.73 0.16 -12.18
N ASN A 91 -11.05 0.00 -12.37
CA ASN A 91 -11.82 0.65 -13.43
C ASN A 91 -12.30 2.07 -13.07
N ILE A 92 -11.99 2.57 -11.87
CA ILE A 92 -12.34 3.94 -11.47
C ILE A 92 -11.57 4.95 -12.32
N ASP A 93 -12.28 5.90 -12.92
CA ASP A 93 -11.67 6.98 -13.69
C ASP A 93 -10.71 7.81 -12.82
N ASN A 94 -9.56 8.17 -13.39
CA ASN A 94 -8.48 8.91 -12.73
C ASN A 94 -7.81 8.20 -11.54
N LEU A 95 -8.12 6.94 -11.25
CA LEU A 95 -7.32 6.13 -10.36
C LEU A 95 -6.09 5.61 -11.12
N ASP A 96 -4.90 6.11 -10.77
CA ASP A 96 -3.68 5.75 -11.50
C ASP A 96 -3.14 4.38 -11.09
N ILE A 97 -3.33 4.00 -9.81
CA ILE A 97 -2.75 2.78 -9.24
C ILE A 97 -3.75 2.07 -8.33
N VAL A 98 -4.00 0.77 -8.54
CA VAL A 98 -4.64 -0.09 -7.54
C VAL A 98 -3.56 -0.85 -6.76
N GLU A 99 -3.57 -0.76 -5.44
CA GLU A 99 -2.56 -1.38 -4.58
C GLU A 99 -3.13 -2.53 -3.75
N ILE A 100 -2.67 -3.75 -4.04
CA ILE A 100 -3.04 -4.97 -3.31
C ILE A 100 -2.37 -4.96 -1.93
N ASN A 101 -3.16 -5.04 -0.87
CA ASN A 101 -2.63 -5.11 0.49
C ASN A 101 -2.25 -6.54 0.91
N CYS A 102 -0.95 -6.84 0.84
CA CYS A 102 -0.31 -8.02 1.41
C CYS A 102 0.55 -7.65 2.64
N HIS A 103 0.09 -6.66 3.42
CA HIS A 103 0.92 -5.90 4.38
C HIS A 103 0.33 -5.77 5.79
N CYS A 104 -1.00 -5.65 5.89
CA CYS A 104 -1.69 -5.40 7.14
C CYS A 104 -1.43 -6.50 8.17
N ARG A 105 -1.41 -6.15 9.46
CA ARG A 105 -1.18 -7.08 10.59
C ARG A 105 -2.32 -7.12 11.61
N GLN A 106 -3.48 -6.55 11.27
CA GLN A 106 -4.63 -6.61 12.19
C GLN A 106 -5.12 -8.06 12.26
N ASP A 107 -5.24 -8.60 13.46
CA ASP A 107 -5.56 -10.01 13.71
C ASP A 107 -6.81 -10.47 12.96
N GLU A 108 -7.82 -9.61 12.84
CA GLU A 108 -9.07 -9.87 12.13
C GLU A 108 -8.89 -10.03 10.61
N ILE A 109 -7.98 -9.25 10.01
CA ILE A 109 -7.61 -9.36 8.59
C ILE A 109 -6.73 -10.59 8.37
N LEU A 110 -5.84 -10.91 9.31
CA LEU A 110 -5.01 -12.11 9.24
C LEU A 110 -5.84 -13.39 9.34
N ALA A 111 -6.87 -13.40 10.19
CA ALA A 111 -7.74 -14.56 10.42
C ALA A 111 -8.51 -15.01 9.16
N ILE A 112 -8.71 -14.11 8.19
CA ILE A 112 -9.36 -14.41 6.91
C ILE A 112 -8.36 -14.64 5.76
N GLY A 113 -7.05 -14.74 6.07
CA GLY A 113 -5.99 -14.98 5.08
C GLY A 113 -5.52 -13.74 4.32
N CYS A 114 -6.00 -12.54 4.67
CA CYS A 114 -5.60 -11.27 4.05
C CYS A 114 -4.43 -10.59 4.79
N GLY A 115 -4.00 -9.42 4.31
CA GLY A 115 -2.87 -8.70 4.89
C GLY A 115 -1.57 -9.48 4.69
N GLN A 116 -0.66 -9.47 5.66
CA GLN A 116 0.62 -10.20 5.53
C GLN A 116 0.44 -11.73 5.44
N ASN A 117 -0.74 -12.28 5.79
CA ASN A 117 -1.01 -13.70 5.59
C ASN A 117 -1.17 -14.08 4.11
N MET A 118 -1.42 -13.11 3.21
CA MET A 118 -1.38 -13.34 1.77
C MET A 118 -0.03 -13.91 1.31
N LEU A 119 1.06 -13.52 1.98
CA LEU A 119 2.42 -13.96 1.65
C LEU A 119 2.64 -15.47 1.87
N LYS A 120 1.73 -16.13 2.59
CA LYS A 120 1.78 -17.57 2.92
C LYS A 120 0.93 -18.42 1.97
N ARG A 121 0.28 -17.79 0.99
CA ARG A 121 -0.63 -18.48 0.08
C ARG A 121 0.16 -19.20 -1.01
N ASP A 122 -0.22 -20.43 -1.30
CA ASP A 122 0.36 -21.20 -2.41
C ASP A 122 -0.04 -20.61 -3.77
N ASP A 123 -1.23 -20.00 -3.85
CA ASP A 123 -1.79 -19.39 -5.05
C ASP A 123 -1.50 -17.88 -5.17
N LEU A 124 -0.56 -17.33 -4.39
CA LEU A 124 -0.29 -15.88 -4.37
C LEU A 124 0.03 -15.32 -5.76
N ALA A 125 0.82 -16.05 -6.56
CA ALA A 125 1.19 -15.61 -7.91
C ALA A 125 -0.02 -15.57 -8.85
N GLU A 126 -0.90 -16.56 -8.77
CA GLU A 126 -2.15 -16.63 -9.56
C GLU A 126 -3.10 -15.50 -9.14
N TYR A 127 -3.25 -15.27 -7.84
CA TYR A 127 -4.07 -14.19 -7.31
C TYR A 127 -3.63 -12.82 -7.84
N ILE A 128 -2.33 -12.52 -7.77
CA ILE A 128 -1.79 -11.23 -8.22
C ILE A 128 -1.85 -11.14 -9.74
N GLY A 129 -1.50 -12.22 -10.45
CA GLY A 129 -1.55 -12.30 -11.91
C GLY A 129 -2.95 -12.01 -12.45
N ASP A 130 -3.99 -12.58 -11.85
CA ASP A 130 -5.38 -12.31 -12.26
C ASP A 130 -5.76 -10.82 -12.12
N VAL A 131 -5.26 -10.14 -11.08
CA VAL A 131 -5.44 -8.68 -10.97
C VAL A 131 -4.65 -7.94 -12.04
N VAL A 132 -3.38 -8.29 -12.25
CA VAL A 132 -2.51 -7.63 -13.25
C VAL A 132 -3.08 -7.76 -14.66
N ASP A 133 -3.54 -8.95 -15.04
CA ASP A 133 -4.02 -9.25 -16.39
C ASP A 133 -5.34 -8.54 -16.73
N ASN A 134 -6.12 -8.15 -15.71
CA ASN A 134 -7.47 -7.61 -15.88
C ASN A 134 -7.65 -6.18 -15.36
N ALA A 135 -6.63 -5.58 -14.74
CA ALA A 135 -6.71 -4.21 -14.22
C ALA A 135 -6.67 -3.17 -15.35
N SER A 136 -7.41 -2.07 -15.17
CA SER A 136 -7.43 -0.93 -16.11
C SER A 136 -6.43 0.17 -15.77
N CYS A 137 -5.67 0.02 -14.68
CA CYS A 137 -4.64 0.95 -14.21
C CYS A 137 -3.39 0.20 -13.71
N GLU A 138 -2.34 0.92 -13.31
CA GLU A 138 -1.10 0.28 -12.81
C GLU A 138 -1.39 -0.52 -11.52
N VAL A 139 -0.71 -1.66 -11.35
CA VAL A 139 -0.89 -2.53 -10.18
C VAL A 139 0.34 -2.45 -9.26
N SER A 140 0.10 -2.07 -8.01
CA SER A 140 1.10 -2.12 -6.94
C SER A 140 0.80 -3.28 -5.98
N VAL A 141 1.81 -3.95 -5.47
CA VAL A 141 1.66 -4.92 -4.38
C VAL A 141 2.40 -4.43 -3.16
N LYS A 142 1.67 -4.16 -2.08
CA LYS A 142 2.28 -3.73 -0.83
C LYS A 142 2.49 -4.89 0.12
N ILE A 143 3.74 -5.17 0.49
CA ILE A 143 4.12 -6.26 1.39
C ILE A 143 4.72 -5.78 2.71
N ARG A 144 4.66 -6.66 3.71
CA ARG A 144 5.45 -6.57 4.95
C ARG A 144 6.74 -7.37 4.76
N ALA A 145 7.88 -6.76 5.01
CA ALA A 145 9.15 -7.48 5.09
C ALA A 145 9.28 -8.27 6.41
N ASN A 146 10.18 -9.26 6.42
CA ASN A 146 10.55 -10.03 7.61
C ASN A 146 9.36 -10.71 8.32
N VAL A 147 8.40 -11.21 7.54
CA VAL A 147 7.31 -12.05 8.07
C VAL A 147 7.87 -13.42 8.40
N ASP A 148 7.56 -13.92 9.60
CA ASP A 148 8.05 -15.21 10.07
C ASP A 148 7.66 -16.36 9.11
N GLY A 149 8.64 -17.22 8.83
CA GLY A 149 8.53 -18.31 7.87
C GLY A 149 8.55 -17.90 6.38
N ILE A 150 8.73 -16.62 6.05
CA ILE A 150 8.65 -16.11 4.67
C ILE A 150 9.98 -15.47 4.23
N ASP A 151 10.49 -15.97 3.10
CA ASP A 151 11.64 -15.37 2.41
C ASP A 151 11.16 -14.17 1.57
N THR A 152 11.37 -12.96 2.08
CA THR A 152 10.91 -11.73 1.44
C THR A 152 11.52 -11.53 0.03
N LEU A 153 12.76 -11.99 -0.21
CA LEU A 153 13.36 -11.88 -1.54
C LEU A 153 12.69 -12.82 -2.55
N LYS A 154 12.34 -14.03 -2.13
CA LYS A 154 11.58 -14.95 -3.01
C LYS A 154 10.21 -14.38 -3.34
N ILE A 155 9.52 -13.78 -2.36
CA ILE A 155 8.24 -13.09 -2.58
C ILE A 155 8.41 -11.92 -3.55
N ALA A 156 9.45 -11.11 -3.40
CA ALA A 156 9.71 -9.99 -4.32
C ALA A 156 9.88 -10.47 -5.78
N LYS A 157 10.64 -11.54 -6.00
CA LYS A 157 10.80 -12.17 -7.33
C LYS A 157 9.50 -12.78 -7.85
N LEU A 158 8.70 -13.39 -6.98
CA LEU A 158 7.39 -13.91 -7.34
C LEU A 158 6.47 -12.80 -7.84
N ILE A 159 6.39 -11.68 -7.11
CA ILE A 159 5.57 -10.51 -7.48
C ILE A 159 6.07 -9.87 -8.77
N GLU A 160 7.39 -9.74 -8.96
CA GLU A 160 7.96 -9.28 -10.22
C GLU A 160 7.50 -10.15 -11.40
N ASN A 161 7.53 -11.48 -11.24
CA ASN A 161 7.15 -12.42 -12.29
C ASN A 161 5.65 -12.39 -12.63
N THR A 162 4.78 -11.82 -11.78
CA THR A 162 3.36 -11.64 -12.11
C THR A 162 3.12 -10.44 -13.00
N GLY A 163 4.14 -9.60 -13.26
CA GLY A 163 4.00 -8.39 -14.06
C GLY A 163 3.47 -7.17 -13.30
N ALA A 164 3.46 -7.19 -11.97
CA ALA A 164 3.08 -6.00 -11.19
C ALA A 164 4.02 -4.82 -11.49
N ASP A 165 3.48 -3.61 -11.56
CA ASP A 165 4.26 -2.40 -11.89
C ASP A 165 5.15 -1.94 -10.74
N TYR A 166 4.64 -2.08 -9.51
CA TYR A 166 5.32 -1.62 -8.29
C TYR A 166 5.33 -2.67 -7.19
N LEU A 167 6.47 -2.76 -6.50
CA LEU A 167 6.59 -3.50 -5.25
C LEU A 167 6.79 -2.51 -4.10
N HIS A 168 5.76 -2.31 -3.29
CA HIS A 168 5.80 -1.40 -2.14
C HIS A 168 6.14 -2.19 -0.86
N ILE A 169 7.32 -1.97 -0.29
CA ILE A 169 7.81 -2.77 0.83
C ILE A 169 7.85 -1.95 2.12
N ASP A 170 7.05 -2.31 3.09
CA ASP A 170 7.28 -1.90 4.48
C ASP A 170 8.40 -2.76 5.05
N ALA A 171 9.63 -2.22 5.03
CA ALA A 171 10.88 -2.87 5.44
C ALA A 171 11.01 -3.00 6.97
N MET A 172 9.94 -3.39 7.63
CA MET A 172 9.91 -3.59 9.08
C MET A 172 10.79 -4.75 9.49
N LYS A 173 11.48 -4.58 10.62
CA LYS A 173 12.20 -5.64 11.31
C LYS A 173 11.79 -5.65 12.78
N VAL A 174 11.32 -6.79 13.26
CA VAL A 174 10.86 -6.93 14.64
C VAL A 174 11.99 -6.55 15.59
N GLY A 175 11.69 -5.68 16.57
CA GLY A 175 12.66 -5.22 17.56
C GLY A 175 13.59 -4.10 17.10
N ILE A 176 13.50 -3.65 15.83
CA ILE A 176 14.30 -2.53 15.32
C ILE A 176 13.37 -1.37 14.95
N PHE A 177 13.65 -0.19 15.51
CA PHE A 177 12.90 1.05 15.24
C PHE A 177 13.44 1.79 14.00
N ASP A 178 13.77 1.04 12.95
CA ASP A 178 14.25 1.57 11.67
C ASP A 178 13.88 0.58 10.54
N ALA A 179 14.09 1.00 9.30
CA ALA A 179 13.91 0.12 8.14
C ALA A 179 15.06 -0.90 8.01
N ASP A 180 14.77 -2.07 7.46
CA ASP A 180 15.75 -3.09 7.08
C ASP A 180 16.40 -2.74 5.73
N TYR A 181 17.33 -1.78 5.77
CA TYR A 181 17.99 -1.25 4.56
C TYR A 181 18.79 -2.32 3.82
N ASP A 182 19.40 -3.28 4.52
CA ASP A 182 20.17 -4.36 3.91
C ASP A 182 19.26 -5.29 3.07
N LEU A 183 18.08 -5.61 3.61
CA LEU A 183 17.09 -6.40 2.88
C LEU A 183 16.57 -5.65 1.65
N LEU A 184 16.28 -4.35 1.78
CA LEU A 184 15.85 -3.52 0.64
C LEU A 184 16.92 -3.48 -0.45
N ALA A 185 18.19 -3.25 -0.09
CA ALA A 185 19.29 -3.23 -1.05
C ALA A 185 19.48 -4.59 -1.75
N LYS A 186 19.32 -5.68 -0.99
CA LYS A 186 19.34 -7.03 -1.54
C LYS A 186 18.20 -7.27 -2.53
N ILE A 187 16.99 -6.79 -2.24
CA ILE A 187 15.84 -6.91 -3.14
C ILE A 187 16.08 -6.09 -4.42
N CYS A 188 16.39 -4.80 -4.29
CA CYS A 188 16.60 -3.91 -5.45
C CYS A 188 17.73 -4.39 -6.37
N SER A 189 18.77 -5.04 -5.84
CA SER A 189 19.86 -5.62 -6.65
C SER A 189 19.50 -6.95 -7.33
N ASN A 190 18.38 -7.57 -6.99
CA ASN A 190 17.98 -8.90 -7.45
C ASN A 190 16.64 -8.92 -8.19
N THR A 191 16.01 -7.76 -8.39
CA THR A 191 14.74 -7.56 -9.10
C THR A 191 14.82 -6.27 -9.91
N ASN A 192 14.10 -6.19 -11.02
CA ASN A 192 13.95 -5.02 -11.88
C ASN A 192 12.61 -4.27 -11.68
N ILE A 193 11.65 -4.85 -10.94
CA ILE A 193 10.41 -4.16 -10.56
C ILE A 193 10.69 -2.84 -9.81
N LYS A 194 9.84 -1.83 -10.01
CA LYS A 194 9.97 -0.54 -9.31
C LYS A 194 9.66 -0.70 -7.82
N VAL A 195 10.71 -0.79 -7.00
CA VAL A 195 10.55 -0.94 -5.55
C VAL A 195 10.28 0.41 -4.89
N ILE A 196 9.20 0.51 -4.11
CA ILE A 196 8.90 1.66 -3.25
C ILE A 196 9.23 1.28 -1.80
N GLY A 197 10.24 1.93 -1.22
CA GLY A 197 10.68 1.69 0.15
C GLY A 197 9.81 2.40 1.20
N ASN A 198 9.41 1.69 2.25
CA ASN A 198 8.68 2.25 3.38
C ASN A 198 9.28 1.78 4.71
N ASN A 199 8.85 2.48 5.77
CA ASN A 199 9.09 2.29 7.21
C ASN A 199 10.00 3.36 7.82
N SER A 200 9.54 3.90 8.94
CA SER A 200 10.26 4.82 9.84
C SER A 200 10.93 6.05 9.21
N ILE A 201 10.57 6.45 7.98
CA ILE A 201 11.02 7.71 7.39
C ILE A 201 10.38 8.88 8.14
N ASP A 202 11.20 9.59 8.92
CA ASP A 202 10.83 10.75 9.73
C ASP A 202 11.88 11.89 9.67
N SER A 203 12.86 11.78 8.77
CA SER A 203 13.85 12.81 8.48
C SER A 203 14.45 12.67 7.08
N GLU A 204 15.06 13.74 6.57
CA GLU A 204 15.82 13.76 5.31
C GLU A 204 16.94 12.71 5.29
N GLN A 205 17.66 12.53 6.40
CA GLN A 205 18.73 11.54 6.50
C GLN A 205 18.19 10.11 6.32
N LYS A 206 16.96 9.82 6.74
CA LYS A 206 16.33 8.52 6.51
C LYS A 206 15.84 8.36 5.08
N ILE A 207 15.44 9.44 4.40
CA ILE A 207 15.18 9.40 2.95
C ILE A 207 16.47 9.06 2.20
N GLU A 208 17.58 9.75 2.49
CA GLU A 208 18.87 9.44 1.87
C GLU A 208 19.28 7.98 2.09
N LYS A 209 19.12 7.45 3.30
CA LYS A 209 19.38 6.03 3.59
C LYS A 209 18.48 5.12 2.78
N MET A 210 17.19 5.45 2.66
CA MET A 210 16.24 4.68 1.86
C MET A 210 16.67 4.67 0.39
N LEU A 211 16.96 5.82 -0.20
CA LEU A 211 17.39 5.95 -1.60
C LEU A 211 18.71 5.22 -1.88
N LYS A 212 19.65 5.21 -0.93
CA LYS A 212 20.92 4.45 -1.04
C LYS A 212 20.72 2.94 -1.18
N THR A 213 19.54 2.39 -0.89
CA THR A 213 19.23 0.98 -1.12
C THR A 213 18.90 0.66 -2.59
N GLY A 214 18.74 1.67 -3.45
CA GLY A 214 18.40 1.48 -4.86
C GLY A 214 16.90 1.36 -5.14
N VAL A 215 16.04 1.74 -4.19
CA VAL A 215 14.60 1.84 -4.42
C VAL A 215 14.29 2.87 -5.52
N PHE A 216 13.23 2.63 -6.27
CA PHE A 216 12.69 3.56 -7.26
C PHE A 216 12.10 4.81 -6.59
N GLY A 217 11.51 4.64 -5.41
CA GLY A 217 10.95 5.74 -4.63
C GLY A 217 10.74 5.33 -3.18
N PHE A 218 10.17 6.24 -2.38
CA PHE A 218 9.88 5.99 -0.98
C PHE A 218 8.45 6.43 -0.63
N SER A 219 7.92 5.93 0.49
CA SER A 219 6.63 6.39 1.02
C SER A 219 6.73 6.76 2.49
N ILE A 220 6.01 7.80 2.89
CA ILE A 220 5.95 8.32 4.26
C ILE A 220 4.54 8.09 4.81
N ALA A 221 4.45 7.58 6.03
CA ALA A 221 3.17 7.33 6.70
C ALA A 221 3.06 8.08 8.03
N ARG A 222 3.73 7.59 9.08
CA ARG A 222 3.56 8.11 10.44
C ARG A 222 4.07 9.54 10.61
N ALA A 223 5.10 9.96 9.89
CA ALA A 223 5.66 11.31 10.02
C ALA A 223 4.70 12.41 9.55
N VAL A 224 3.73 12.08 8.68
CA VAL A 224 2.71 13.01 8.19
C VAL A 224 1.35 12.88 8.88
N ILE A 225 1.22 12.00 9.89
CA ILE A 225 -0.09 11.67 10.49
C ILE A 225 -0.80 12.87 11.12
N SER A 226 -0.06 13.91 11.52
CA SER A 226 -0.61 15.16 12.06
C SER A 226 -1.10 16.13 10.98
N GLY A 227 -0.99 15.77 9.69
CA GLY A 227 -1.23 16.65 8.56
C GLY A 227 -0.10 17.66 8.31
N LYS A 228 1.06 17.49 8.96
CA LYS A 228 2.25 18.31 8.78
C LYS A 228 3.46 17.44 8.46
N LEU A 229 4.43 18.00 7.75
CA LEU A 229 5.73 17.40 7.53
C LEU A 229 6.80 18.35 8.05
N ASN A 230 7.71 17.84 8.88
CA ASN A 230 8.70 18.65 9.60
C ASN A 230 10.08 18.70 8.92
N PHE A 231 10.18 18.23 7.69
CA PHE A 231 11.41 18.18 6.90
C PHE A 231 11.08 18.28 5.40
N ASN A 232 12.03 18.70 4.57
CA ASN A 232 11.79 18.88 3.15
C ASN A 232 11.91 17.52 2.42
N ILE A 233 11.03 17.30 1.45
CA ILE A 233 11.12 16.13 0.55
C ILE A 233 11.31 16.52 -0.91
N SER A 234 11.20 17.81 -1.24
CA SER A 234 11.25 18.31 -2.62
C SER A 234 12.61 18.14 -3.30
N ASP A 235 13.65 17.82 -2.52
CA ASP A 235 15.03 17.64 -2.99
C ASP A 235 15.35 16.17 -3.34
N PHE A 236 14.37 15.26 -3.21
CA PHE A 236 14.50 13.80 -3.41
C PHE A 236 13.54 13.28 -4.47
#